data_AF-A0A9E0BCE6-F1
#
_entry.id   AF-A0A9E0BCE6-F1
#
_cell.length_a   1.000
_cell.length_b   1.000
_cell.length_c   1.000
_cell.angle_alpha   90.00
_cell.angle_beta   90.00
_cell.angle_gamma   90.00
#
_symmetry.space_group_name_H-M   'P 1'
#
loop_
_entity.id
_entity.type
_entity.pdbx_description
1 polymer ?
#
loop_
_entity_poly.entity_id
_entity_poly.type
_entity_poly.pdbx_seq_one_letter_code
_entity_poly.pdbx_strand_id
1 'polypeptide(L)'
;MFSKKKNPATYDEKYLVEEINMTKAALSAAYANFDNATDPDLIDCYIYQLNSEQKRYKYLLQKAKESEIYAPNIYLMQTSDIF
;
A
#
# COMPACT_ATOMS: atom_id res chain seq x y z
N MET A 1 -19.04 -9.35 -30.13
CA MET A 1 -17.78 -8.96 -29.47
C MET A 1 -17.96 -7.58 -28.86
N PHE A 2 -18.13 -7.49 -27.54
CA PHE A 2 -18.22 -6.20 -26.85
C PHE A 2 -16.84 -5.87 -26.27
N SER A 3 -16.04 -5.09 -27.00
CA SER A 3 -14.83 -4.50 -26.45
C SER A 3 -15.26 -3.40 -25.47
N LYS A 4 -15.23 -3.67 -24.17
CA LYS A 4 -15.36 -2.64 -23.13
C LYS A 4 -14.19 -1.66 -23.31
N LYS A 5 -14.47 -0.47 -23.85
CA LYS A 5 -13.52 0.65 -23.83
C LYS A 5 -13.25 0.97 -22.36
N LYS A 6 -12.01 0.75 -21.90
CA LYS A 6 -11.57 1.27 -20.60
C LYS A 6 -11.67 2.79 -20.68
N ASN A 7 -12.54 3.38 -19.86
CA ASN A 7 -12.60 4.82 -19.68
C ASN A 7 -11.24 5.29 -19.14
N PRO A 8 -10.79 6.51 -19.46
CA PRO A 8 -9.64 7.09 -18.76
C PRO A 8 -9.93 7.07 -17.27
N ALA A 9 -8.97 6.58 -16.48
CA ALA A 9 -9.05 6.50 -15.03
C ALA A 9 -9.61 7.81 -14.47
N THR A 10 -10.66 7.76 -13.65
CA THR A 10 -11.18 8.96 -13.00
C THR A 10 -10.09 9.62 -12.15
N TYR A 11 -10.23 10.91 -11.84
CA TYR A 11 -9.30 11.61 -10.94
C TYR A 11 -9.07 10.77 -9.67
N ASP A 12 -10.14 10.29 -9.04
CA ASP A 12 -10.12 9.44 -7.84
C ASP A 12 -9.30 8.16 -7.99
N GLU A 13 -9.30 7.52 -9.16
CA GLU A 13 -8.50 6.30 -9.40
C GLU A 13 -6.99 6.58 -9.34
N LYS A 14 -6.55 7.71 -9.90
CA LYS A 14 -5.12 8.08 -9.90
C LYS A 14 -4.63 8.40 -8.49
N TYR A 15 -5.43 9.14 -7.71
CA TYR A 15 -5.10 9.40 -6.30
C TYR A 15 -5.04 8.12 -5.50
N LEU A 16 -5.99 7.20 -5.69
CA LEU A 16 -5.98 5.94 -4.96
C LEU A 16 -4.72 5.11 -5.26
N VAL A 17 -4.32 5.01 -6.54
CA VAL A 17 -3.09 4.32 -6.94
C VAL A 17 -1.85 4.98 -6.33
N GLU A 18 -1.80 6.31 -6.34
CA GLU A 18 -0.72 7.10 -5.74
C GLU A 18 -0.63 6.86 -4.22
N GLU A 19 -1.76 6.92 -3.51
CA GLU A 19 -1.81 6.66 -2.07
C GLU A 19 -1.35 5.24 -1.72
N ILE A 20 -1.74 4.22 -2.52
CA ILE A 20 -1.27 2.84 -2.34
C ILE A 20 0.26 2.77 -2.48
N ASN A 21 0.81 3.39 -3.53
CA ASN A 21 2.26 3.39 -3.77
C ASN A 21 3.02 4.13 -2.68
N MET A 22 2.52 5.28 -2.23
CA MET A 22 3.11 6.04 -1.12
C MET A 22 3.10 5.23 0.18
N THR A 23 1.98 4.56 0.48
CA THR A 23 1.86 3.70 1.67
C THR A 23 2.84 2.53 1.60
N LYS A 24 3.00 1.91 0.42
CA LYS A 24 3.98 0.84 0.21
C LYS A 24 5.42 1.34 0.41
N ALA A 25 5.75 2.52 -0.09
CA ALA A 25 7.06 3.13 0.12
C ALA A 25 7.32 3.44 1.61
N ALA A 26 6.31 3.96 2.32
CA ALA A 26 6.38 4.20 3.75
C ALA A 26 6.58 2.90 4.56
N LEU A 27 5.87 1.83 4.21
CA LEU A 27 6.09 0.49 4.79
C LEU A 27 7.54 0.03 4.59
N SER A 28 8.03 0.08 3.35
CA SER A 28 9.40 -0.35 3.04
C SER A 28 10.45 0.46 3.82
N ALA A 29 10.24 1.77 3.96
CA ALA A 29 11.12 2.63 4.74
C ALA A 29 11.05 2.33 6.24
N ALA A 30 9.86 2.14 6.80
CA ALA A 30 9.68 1.81 8.20
C ALA A 30 10.32 0.44 8.55
N TYR A 31 10.20 -0.56 7.67
CA TYR A 31 10.88 -1.85 7.83
C TYR A 31 12.40 -1.70 7.81
N ALA A 32 12.94 -1.00 6.81
CA ALA A 32 14.39 -0.77 6.73
C ALA A 32 14.94 0.00 7.93
N ASN A 33 14.18 0.94 8.47
CA ASN A 33 14.57 1.68 9.68
C ASN A 33 14.45 0.82 10.94
N PHE A 34 13.41 0.00 11.06
CA PHE A 34 13.23 -0.95 12.16
C PHE A 34 14.40 -1.93 12.27
N ASP A 35 14.83 -2.52 11.15
CA ASP A 35 15.93 -3.49 11.12
C ASP A 35 17.26 -2.93 11.65
N ASN A 36 17.46 -1.61 11.56
CA ASN A 36 18.67 -0.91 12.02
C ASN A 36 18.47 -0.18 13.35
N ALA A 37 17.26 -0.19 13.92
CA ALA A 37 16.96 0.52 15.16
C ALA A 37 17.52 -0.22 16.37
N THR A 38 18.31 0.48 17.19
CA THR A 38 18.86 -0.06 18.45
C THR A 38 18.29 0.64 19.68
N ASP A 39 17.70 1.82 19.49
CA ASP A 39 17.06 2.58 20.56
C ASP A 39 15.65 2.01 20.84
N PRO A 40 15.33 1.64 22.09
CA PRO A 40 14.04 1.04 22.43
C PRO A 40 12.82 1.89 22.06
N ASP A 41 12.88 3.21 22.23
CA ASP A 41 11.77 4.09 21.92
C ASP A 41 11.57 4.19 20.40
N LEU A 42 12.66 4.16 19.62
CA LEU A 42 12.58 4.09 18.16
C LEU A 42 12.05 2.74 17.66
N ILE A 43 12.44 1.63 18.31
CA ILE A 43 11.90 0.29 18.01
C ILE A 43 10.37 0.29 18.19
N ASP A 44 9.89 0.79 19.33
CA ASP A 44 8.45 0.90 19.59
C ASP A 44 7.77 1.83 18.56
N CYS A 45 8.38 2.98 18.25
CA CYS A 45 7.89 3.91 17.25
C CYS A 45 7.67 3.21 15.89
N TYR A 46 8.66 2.44 15.43
CA TYR A 46 8.58 1.73 14.16
C TYR A 46 7.58 0.56 14.20
N ILE A 47 7.39 -0.13 15.33
CA ILE A 47 6.32 -1.13 15.49
C ILE A 47 4.95 -0.47 15.28
N TYR A 48 4.71 0.68 15.92
CA TYR A 48 3.45 1.41 15.74
C TYR A 48 3.28 1.94 14.32
N GLN A 49 4.36 2.42 13.69
CA GLN A 49 4.34 2.89 12.31
C GLN A 49 4.05 1.76 11.32
N LEU A 50 4.72 0.61 11.45
CA LEU A 50 4.47 -0.55 10.60
C LEU A 50 3.00 -1.01 10.70
N ASN A 51 2.45 -1.07 11.92
CA ASN A 51 1.06 -1.46 12.13
C ASN A 51 0.07 -0.49 11.48
N SER A 52 0.30 0.82 11.62
CA SER A 52 -0.59 1.85 11.07
C SER A 52 -0.54 1.86 9.53
N GLU A 53 0.65 1.78 8.94
CA GLU A 53 0.84 1.74 7.49
C GLU A 53 0.28 0.44 6.88
N GLN A 54 0.42 -0.71 7.55
CA GLN A 54 -0.19 -1.97 7.12
C GLN A 54 -1.73 -1.89 7.10
N LYS A 55 -2.34 -1.30 8.14
CA LYS A 55 -3.79 -1.07 8.19
C LYS A 55 -4.26 -0.14 7.08
N ARG A 56 -3.54 0.96 6.85
CA ARG A 56 -3.80 1.90 5.76
C ARG A 56 -3.70 1.21 4.40
N TYR A 57 -2.65 0.43 4.17
CA TYR A 57 -2.45 -0.31 2.93
C TYR A 57 -3.62 -1.27 2.66
N LYS A 58 -4.01 -2.06 3.67
CA LYS A 58 -5.17 -2.97 3.58
C LYS A 58 -6.47 -2.23 3.24
N TYR A 59 -6.71 -1.07 3.87
CA TYR A 59 -7.88 -0.24 3.57
C TYR A 59 -7.89 0.25 2.12
N LEU A 60 -6.76 0.79 1.64
CA LEU A 60 -6.64 1.30 0.28
C LEU A 60 -6.77 0.18 -0.78
N LEU A 61 -6.23 -1.01 -0.52
CA LEU A 61 -6.42 -2.18 -1.38
C LEU A 61 -7.89 -2.61 -1.46
N GLN A 62 -8.61 -2.58 -0.33
CA GLN A 62 -10.04 -2.87 -0.31
C GLN A 62 -10.82 -1.83 -1.11
N LYS A 63 -10.46 -0.55 -1.01
CA LYS A 63 -11.04 0.52 -1.85
C LYS A 63 -10.77 0.32 -3.33
N ALA A 64 -9.55 -0.06 -3.71
CA ALA A 64 -9.22 -0.34 -5.11
C ALA A 64 -10.04 -1.50 -5.67
N LYS A 65 -10.25 -2.54 -4.86
CA LYS A 65 -11.11 -3.67 -5.21
C LYS A 65 -12.57 -3.27 -5.40
N GLU A 66 -13.13 -2.44 -4.51
CA GLU A 66 -14.50 -1.90 -4.61
C GLU A 66 -14.71 -1.05 -5.87
N SER A 67 -13.67 -0.35 -6.32
CA SER A 67 -13.70 0.50 -7.51
C SER A 67 -13.33 -0.23 -8.81
N GLU A 68 -13.14 -1.56 -8.78
CA GLU A 68 -12.67 -2.36 -9.93
C GLU A 68 -11.34 -1.88 -10.54
N ILE A 69 -10.50 -1.20 -9.74
CA ILE A 69 -9.20 -0.69 -10.17
C ILE A 69 -8.18 -1.82 -10.05
N TYR A 70 -7.91 -2.46 -11.18
CA TYR A 70 -6.83 -3.44 -11.30
C TYR A 70 -5.62 -2.79 -11.94
N ALA A 71 -4.75 -2.18 -11.12
CA ALA A 71 -3.44 -1.77 -11.60
C ALA A 71 -2.48 -2.97 -11.52
N PRO A 72 -1.69 -3.27 -12.58
CA PRO A 72 -0.74 -4.37 -12.57
C PRO A 72 0.28 -4.30 -11.43
N ASN A 73 0.52 -3.10 -10.86
CA ASN A 73 1.46 -2.87 -9.75
C ASN A 73 0.84 -2.86 -8.35
N ILE A 74 -0.50 -2.88 -8.20
CA ILE A 74 -1.17 -2.86 -6.88
C ILE A 74 -1.10 -4.24 -6.19
N TYR A 75 -1.05 -5.32 -6.96
CA TYR A 75 -1.11 -6.70 -6.45
C TYR A 75 0.27 -7.41 -6.39
N LEU A 76 1.36 -6.71 -6.71
CA LEU A 76 2.72 -7.30 -6.72
C LEU A 76 3.45 -7.21 -5.36
N MET A 77 2.72 -6.98 -4.27
CA MET A 77 3.25 -7.34 -2.96
C MET A 77 2.83 -8.80 -2.77
N GLN A 78 3.78 -9.72 -2.93
CA GLN A 78 3.49 -11.14 -2.79
C GLN A 78 2.96 -11.34 -1.36
N THR A 79 2.03 -12.29 -1.18
CA THR A 79 1.45 -12.62 0.14
C THR A 79 2.50 -13.03 1.19
N SER A 80 3.77 -13.17 0.80
CA SER A 80 4.94 -13.33 1.66
C SER A 80 5.33 -12.06 2.43
N ASP A 81 4.91 -10.86 2.01
CA ASP A 81 5.32 -9.60 2.66
C ASP A 81 4.39 -9.20 3.82
N ILE A 82 3.44 -10.07 4.18
CA ILE A 82 2.46 -9.89 5.26
C ILE A 82 2.75 -10.82 6.46
N PHE A 83 3.80 -11.65 6.40
CA PHE A 83 4.22 -12.53 7.50
C PHE A 83 5.71 -12.41 7.78
#